data_AF-A0A318TBB2-F1
#
_entry.id   AF-A0A318TBB2-F1
#
_cell.length_a   1.000
_cell.length_b   1.000
_cell.length_c   1.000
_cell.angle_alpha   90.00
_cell.angle_beta   90.00
_cell.angle_gamma   90.00
#
_symmetry.space_group_name_H-M   'P 1'
#
loop_
_entity.id
_entity.type
_entity.pdbx_description
1 polymer ?
#
loop_
_entity_poly.entity_id
_entity_poly.type
_entity_poly.pdbx_seq_one_letter_code
_entity_poly.pdbx_strand_id
1 'polypeptide(L)'
;MQAPTEARLIWLPQDDTSVVVLGAPPDILSVDADQQPAIYAATSVDADGGTYLVFDLGNGQRVELVHPSATRPAKPLGAFIPLSLEGFDRLESVARLLAALHGRAIPPDTRLTRQQRARSCRMLQAFDGHRAGATQQEIAQVVLRTPALDRDEWQASSARHAIKSLLRDARAMIAGGYRTLLRHRRQS
;
A
#
# COMPACT_ATOMS: atom_id res chain seq x y z
N MET A 1 -12.81 0.75 21.10
CA MET A 1 -12.65 0.52 19.65
C MET A 1 -11.68 -0.64 19.51
N GLN A 2 -12.17 -1.85 19.26
CA GLN A 2 -11.27 -2.97 18.92
C GLN A 2 -10.49 -2.55 17.67
N ALA A 3 -9.17 -2.74 17.68
CA ALA A 3 -8.41 -2.64 16.45
C ALA A 3 -9.10 -3.55 15.42
N PRO A 4 -9.38 -3.08 14.20
CA PRO A 4 -9.92 -3.96 13.17
C PRO A 4 -8.99 -5.18 13.07
N THR A 5 -9.56 -6.39 13.04
CA THR A 5 -8.82 -7.61 12.75
C THR A 5 -7.94 -7.31 11.54
N GLU A 6 -6.62 -7.52 11.66
CA GLU A 6 -5.66 -7.25 10.59
C GLU A 6 -6.08 -8.13 9.40
N ALA A 7 -6.92 -7.58 8.52
CA ALA A 7 -7.38 -8.29 7.34
C ALA A 7 -6.12 -8.56 6.51
N ARG A 8 -5.87 -9.83 6.23
CA ARG A 8 -4.79 -10.25 5.35
C ARG A 8 -5.16 -9.84 3.93
N LEU A 9 -4.88 -8.58 3.62
CA LEU A 9 -5.08 -7.97 2.31
C LEU A 9 -3.91 -8.38 1.42
N ILE A 10 -4.23 -9.07 0.34
CA ILE A 10 -3.30 -9.53 -0.69
C ILE A 10 -3.75 -8.89 -1.99
N TRP A 11 -2.83 -8.26 -2.72
CA TRP A 11 -3.13 -7.60 -3.99
C TRP A 11 -2.65 -8.44 -5.15
N LEU A 12 -3.48 -8.53 -6.18
CA LEU A 12 -3.05 -9.19 -7.40
C LEU A 12 -1.93 -8.36 -8.07
N PRO A 13 -0.89 -8.99 -8.64
CA PRO A 13 0.24 -8.26 -9.24
C PRO A 13 -0.17 -7.35 -10.40
N GLN A 14 -1.27 -7.66 -11.08
CA GLN A 14 -1.82 -6.79 -12.13
C GLN A 14 -2.39 -5.48 -11.59
N ASP A 15 -2.70 -5.40 -10.28
CA ASP A 15 -3.35 -4.26 -9.64
C ASP A 15 -2.38 -3.41 -8.82
N ASP A 16 -1.48 -4.06 -8.06
CA ASP A 16 -0.44 -3.42 -7.26
C ASP A 16 0.95 -3.67 -7.86
N THR A 17 1.60 -2.59 -8.28
CA THR A 17 2.94 -2.65 -8.90
C THR A 17 4.05 -2.84 -7.88
N SER A 18 3.76 -2.81 -6.58
CA SER A 18 4.71 -3.15 -5.53
C SER A 18 4.84 -4.64 -5.22
N VAL A 19 3.94 -5.46 -5.76
CA VAL A 19 4.03 -6.92 -5.63
C VAL A 19 5.22 -7.41 -6.45
N VAL A 20 6.18 -8.06 -5.79
CA VAL A 20 7.36 -8.63 -6.43
C VAL A 20 7.03 -10.02 -6.94
N VAL A 21 7.08 -10.18 -8.25
CA VAL A 21 6.89 -11.48 -8.91
C VAL A 21 8.22 -12.22 -8.91
N LEU A 22 8.26 -13.35 -8.22
CA LEU A 22 9.41 -14.23 -8.12
C LEU A 22 9.21 -15.44 -9.02
N GLY A 23 10.29 -15.92 -9.63
CA GLY A 23 10.32 -17.12 -10.45
C GLY A 23 11.66 -17.81 -10.39
N ALA A 24 11.74 -19.01 -10.93
CA ALA A 24 13.03 -19.67 -11.11
C ALA A 24 13.87 -18.85 -12.11
N PRO A 25 15.17 -18.63 -11.84
CA PRO A 25 16.07 -18.02 -12.81
C PRO A 25 16.18 -18.93 -14.03
N PRO A 26 16.40 -18.36 -15.22
CA PRO A 26 16.65 -19.15 -16.41
C PRO A 26 17.98 -19.91 -16.26
N ASP A 27 18.11 -21.09 -16.87
CA ASP A 27 19.29 -21.96 -16.69
C ASP A 27 20.62 -21.30 -17.12
N ILE A 28 20.57 -20.27 -17.96
CA ILE A 28 21.74 -19.45 -18.35
C ILE A 28 22.32 -18.63 -17.19
N LEU A 29 21.53 -18.37 -16.15
CA LEU A 29 21.92 -17.62 -14.96
C LEU A 29 22.17 -18.62 -13.83
N SER A 30 23.43 -19.01 -13.66
CA SER A 30 23.85 -19.82 -12.51
C SER A 30 23.84 -18.94 -11.26
N VAL A 31 22.79 -19.07 -10.46
CA VAL A 31 22.68 -18.43 -9.15
C VAL A 31 23.08 -19.46 -8.10
N ASP A 32 24.04 -19.10 -7.25
CA ASP A 32 24.43 -19.94 -6.12
C ASP A 32 23.31 -19.93 -5.06
N ALA A 33 22.71 -21.09 -4.81
CA ALA A 33 21.61 -21.23 -3.87
C ALA A 33 22.04 -20.94 -2.43
N ASP A 34 23.32 -21.15 -2.10
CA ASP A 34 23.87 -20.95 -0.75
C ASP A 34 23.99 -19.46 -0.37
N GLN A 35 23.92 -18.55 -1.34
CA GLN A 35 23.99 -17.10 -1.11
C GLN A 35 22.62 -16.42 -1.04
N GLN A 36 21.53 -17.15 -1.29
CA GLN A 36 20.21 -16.54 -1.21
C GLN A 36 19.71 -16.47 0.23
N PRO A 37 19.41 -15.27 0.74
CA PRO A 37 18.85 -15.12 2.07
C PRO A 37 17.48 -15.81 2.12
N ALA A 38 17.25 -16.56 3.20
CA ALA A 38 15.99 -17.25 3.41
C ALA A 38 14.85 -16.23 3.49
N ILE A 39 13.86 -16.37 2.60
CA ILE A 39 12.65 -15.57 2.62
C ILE A 39 11.71 -16.17 3.66
N TYR A 40 11.84 -15.72 4.91
CA TYR A 40 10.89 -16.05 5.95
C TYR A 40 9.64 -15.19 5.81
N ALA A 41 8.58 -15.77 5.24
CA ALA A 41 7.31 -15.07 5.11
C ALA A 41 6.62 -14.96 6.48
N ALA A 42 6.15 -13.76 6.83
CA ALA A 42 5.31 -13.57 8.00
C ALA A 42 3.93 -14.22 7.82
N THR A 43 3.51 -14.43 6.57
CA THR A 43 2.25 -15.07 6.19
C THR A 43 2.37 -15.60 4.77
N SER A 44 1.83 -16.79 4.50
CA SER A 44 1.68 -17.40 3.18
C SER A 44 0.21 -17.69 2.87
N VAL A 45 -0.24 -17.42 1.64
CA VAL A 45 -1.57 -17.77 1.14
C VAL A 45 -1.43 -18.32 -0.28
N ASP A 46 -1.98 -19.50 -0.53
CA ASP A 46 -2.09 -20.05 -1.88
C ASP A 46 -3.40 -19.58 -2.52
N ALA A 47 -3.30 -18.88 -3.64
CA ALA A 47 -4.44 -18.37 -4.39
C ALA A 47 -4.10 -18.29 -5.89
N ASP A 48 -5.07 -18.53 -6.77
CA ASP A 48 -4.93 -18.37 -8.23
C ASP A 48 -3.70 -19.05 -8.87
N GLY A 49 -3.23 -20.17 -8.30
CA GLY A 49 -2.05 -20.91 -8.77
C GLY A 49 -0.69 -20.28 -8.40
N GLY A 50 -0.70 -19.23 -7.59
CA GLY A 50 0.46 -18.61 -6.97
C GLY A 50 0.43 -18.74 -5.45
N THR A 51 1.62 -18.76 -4.86
CA THR A 51 1.82 -18.61 -3.42
C THR A 51 2.21 -17.18 -3.14
N TYR A 52 1.36 -16.48 -2.40
CA TYR A 52 1.52 -15.10 -1.98
C TYR A 52 2.12 -15.07 -0.59
N LEU A 53 3.13 -14.23 -0.40
CA LEU A 53 3.88 -14.09 0.84
C LEU A 53 3.99 -12.62 1.20
N VAL A 54 3.81 -12.30 2.48
CA VAL A 54 4.09 -10.96 2.99
C VAL A 54 5.43 -10.98 3.70
N PHE A 55 6.38 -10.22 3.18
CA PHE A 55 7.72 -10.07 3.74
C PHE A 55 7.81 -8.74 4.52
N ASP A 56 8.22 -8.82 5.77
CA ASP A 56 8.48 -7.64 6.60
C ASP A 56 9.87 -7.09 6.29
N LEU A 57 9.95 -5.82 5.92
CA LEU A 57 11.23 -5.17 5.62
C LEU A 57 12.02 -4.82 6.91
N GLY A 58 11.44 -4.98 8.10
CA GLY A 58 12.08 -4.69 9.38
C GLY A 58 12.02 -3.22 9.80
N ASN A 59 11.45 -2.34 8.97
CA ASN A 59 11.21 -0.92 9.26
C ASN A 59 9.70 -0.60 9.46
N GLY A 60 8.88 -1.63 9.70
CA GLY A 60 7.42 -1.54 9.80
C GLY A 60 6.72 -1.41 8.44
N GLN A 61 7.45 -1.46 7.33
CA GLN A 61 6.89 -1.61 5.98
C GLN A 61 6.98 -3.06 5.54
N ARG A 62 6.06 -3.44 4.64
CA ARG A 62 5.98 -4.80 4.10
C ARG A 62 6.00 -4.74 2.57
N VAL A 63 6.50 -5.80 1.95
CA VAL A 63 6.37 -6.04 0.52
C VAL A 63 5.70 -7.39 0.30
N GLU A 64 4.85 -7.45 -0.72
CA GLU A 64 4.20 -8.67 -1.12
C GLU A 64 5.04 -9.37 -2.18
N LEU A 65 5.25 -10.66 -2.00
CA LEU A 65 5.99 -11.53 -2.92
C LEU A 65 5.01 -12.57 -3.45
N VAL A 66 5.09 -12.88 -4.74
CA VAL A 66 4.33 -13.98 -5.33
C VAL A 66 5.27 -14.88 -6.10
N HIS A 67 5.15 -16.18 -5.90
CA HIS A 67 5.81 -17.17 -6.77
C HIS A 67 4.80 -18.23 -7.23
N PRO A 68 4.98 -18.85 -8.39
CA PRO A 68 4.11 -19.95 -8.82
C PRO A 68 4.14 -21.09 -7.79
N SER A 69 2.96 -21.67 -7.46
CA SER A 69 2.85 -22.73 -6.44
C SER A 69 3.57 -24.03 -6.83
N ALA A 70 3.87 -24.23 -8.13
CA ALA A 70 4.66 -25.36 -8.61
C ALA A 70 6.16 -25.25 -8.28
N THR A 71 6.61 -24.08 -7.83
CA THR A 71 8.01 -23.84 -7.46
C THR A 71 8.22 -24.25 -6.01
N ARG A 72 8.59 -25.51 -5.77
CA ARG A 72 9.22 -25.87 -4.49
C ARG A 72 10.44 -24.96 -4.30
N PRO A 73 10.69 -24.40 -3.09
CA PRO A 73 11.79 -23.46 -2.82
C PRO A 73 13.20 -24.08 -2.91
N ALA A 74 13.36 -25.21 -3.62
CA ALA A 74 14.64 -25.89 -3.79
C ALA A 74 15.55 -25.21 -4.82
N LYS A 75 15.02 -24.27 -5.63
CA LYS A 75 15.82 -23.46 -6.56
C LYS A 75 15.89 -22.01 -6.08
N PRO A 76 17.03 -21.33 -6.34
CA PRO A 76 17.12 -19.90 -6.08
C PRO A 76 16.01 -19.16 -6.83
N LEU A 77 15.46 -18.09 -6.25
CA LEU A 77 14.41 -17.26 -6.88
C LEU A 77 15.02 -15.99 -7.47
N GLY A 78 14.58 -15.62 -8.67
CA GLY A 78 14.83 -14.32 -9.29
C GLY A 78 13.56 -13.47 -9.31
N ALA A 79 13.71 -12.14 -9.33
CA ALA A 79 12.59 -11.23 -9.52
C ALA A 79 12.36 -10.92 -11.01
N PHE A 80 11.11 -11.00 -11.45
CA PHE A 80 10.70 -10.64 -12.81
C PHE A 80 10.19 -9.21 -12.87
N ILE A 81 10.81 -8.39 -13.73
CA ILE A 81 10.41 -7.01 -13.97
C ILE A 81 10.09 -6.86 -15.46
N PRO A 82 8.82 -6.62 -15.84
CA PRO A 82 8.46 -6.29 -17.20
C PRO A 82 9.19 -5.02 -17.66
N LEU A 83 9.63 -4.99 -18.91
CA LEU A 83 10.24 -3.81 -19.54
C LEU A 83 9.16 -2.80 -19.99
N SER A 84 8.24 -2.46 -19.09
CA SER A 84 7.20 -1.44 -19.28
C SER A 84 7.42 -0.27 -18.33
N LEU A 85 6.59 0.77 -18.42
CA LEU A 85 6.65 1.89 -17.48
C LEU A 85 6.38 1.45 -16.03
N GLU A 86 5.52 0.44 -15.82
CA GLU A 86 5.29 -0.21 -14.53
C GLU A 86 6.49 -0.99 -14.01
N GLY A 87 7.45 -1.29 -14.88
CA GLY A 87 8.73 -1.88 -14.49
C GLY A 87 9.49 -1.02 -13.48
N PHE A 88 9.38 0.31 -13.56
CA PHE A 88 10.04 1.22 -12.61
C PHE A 88 9.46 1.11 -11.19
N ASP A 89 8.13 1.05 -11.05
CA ASP A 89 7.46 0.84 -9.77
C ASP A 89 7.90 -0.50 -9.13
N ARG A 90 7.98 -1.56 -9.95
CA ARG A 90 8.44 -2.89 -9.52
C ARG A 90 9.92 -2.90 -9.14
N LEU A 91 10.75 -2.17 -9.89
CA LEU A 91 12.17 -2.02 -9.61
C LEU A 91 12.40 -1.40 -8.23
N GLU A 92 11.64 -0.36 -7.86
CA GLU A 92 11.72 0.22 -6.51
C GLU A 92 11.40 -0.82 -5.43
N SER A 93 10.40 -1.66 -5.67
CA SER A 93 9.98 -2.69 -4.71
C SER A 93 11.00 -3.82 -4.59
N VAL A 94 11.62 -4.23 -5.70
CA VAL A 94 12.75 -5.18 -5.71
C VAL A 94 13.98 -4.58 -5.02
N ALA A 95 14.29 -3.31 -5.24
CA ALA A 95 15.40 -2.64 -4.57
C ALA A 95 15.20 -2.59 -3.05
N ARG A 96 13.98 -2.35 -2.60
CA ARG A 96 13.60 -2.39 -1.17
C ARG A 96 13.70 -3.79 -0.58
N LEU A 97 13.24 -4.81 -1.31
CA LEU A 97 13.38 -6.21 -0.91
C LEU A 97 14.86 -6.61 -0.77
N LEU A 98 15.69 -6.34 -1.78
CA LEU A 98 17.12 -6.65 -1.74
C LEU A 98 17.84 -5.90 -0.62
N ALA A 99 17.50 -4.63 -0.38
CA ALA A 99 18.06 -3.87 0.73
C ALA A 99 17.76 -4.55 2.07
N ALA A 100 16.51 -4.94 2.32
CA ALA A 100 16.13 -5.64 3.55
C ALA A 100 16.81 -7.01 3.69
N LEU A 101 16.80 -7.82 2.62
CA LEU A 101 17.43 -9.15 2.58
C LEU A 101 18.94 -9.12 2.86
N HIS A 102 19.61 -8.03 2.51
CA HIS A 102 21.06 -7.85 2.73
C HIS A 102 21.39 -6.87 3.87
N GLY A 103 20.43 -6.54 4.74
CA GLY A 103 20.66 -5.68 5.90
C GLY A 103 21.12 -4.25 5.57
N ARG A 104 20.77 -3.74 4.39
CA ARG A 104 21.08 -2.38 3.93
C ARG A 104 19.96 -1.41 4.28
N ALA A 105 20.26 -0.11 4.21
CA ALA A 105 19.25 0.93 4.34
C ALA A 105 18.15 0.79 3.28
N ILE A 106 16.91 0.64 3.73
CA ILE A 106 15.75 0.40 2.87
C ILE A 106 15.31 1.73 2.24
N PRO A 107 15.24 1.82 0.90
CA PRO A 107 14.72 3.00 0.22
C PRO A 107 13.26 3.33 0.64
N PRO A 108 12.88 4.63 0.69
CA PRO A 108 11.51 5.01 1.02
C PRO A 108 10.52 4.58 -0.06
N ASP A 109 9.27 4.32 0.34
CA ASP A 109 8.16 4.12 -0.61
C ASP A 109 7.70 5.47 -1.15
N THR A 110 7.86 5.69 -2.45
CA THR A 110 7.58 6.99 -3.10
C THR A 110 6.20 7.10 -3.73
N ARG A 111 5.36 6.05 -3.68
CA ARG A 111 4.01 6.04 -4.28
C ARG A 111 3.11 7.14 -3.75
N LEU A 112 3.23 7.46 -2.46
CA LEU A 112 2.43 8.47 -1.79
C LEU A 112 3.32 9.45 -1.04
N THR A 113 3.13 10.74 -1.31
CA THR A 113 3.75 11.77 -0.48
C THR A 113 3.13 11.76 0.92
N ARG A 114 3.88 12.26 1.91
CA ARG A 114 3.37 12.39 3.29
C ARG A 114 2.06 13.17 3.35
N GLN A 115 1.91 14.20 2.50
CA GLN A 115 0.70 15.02 2.41
C GLN A 115 -0.48 14.24 1.83
N GLN A 116 -0.26 13.44 0.77
CA GLN A 116 -1.29 12.58 0.19
C GLN A 116 -1.76 11.53 1.19
N ARG A 117 -0.83 10.85 1.86
CA ARG A 117 -1.16 9.88 2.91
C ARG A 117 -1.98 10.51 4.03
N ALA A 118 -1.54 11.67 4.54
CA ALA A 118 -2.27 12.40 5.58
C ALA A 118 -3.67 12.83 5.11
N ARG A 119 -3.82 13.28 3.85
CA ARG A 119 -5.12 13.61 3.27
C ARG A 119 -6.02 12.37 3.19
N SER A 120 -5.53 11.23 2.70
CA SER A 120 -6.29 9.99 2.62
C SER A 120 -6.75 9.50 3.99
N CYS A 121 -5.90 9.60 5.03
CA CYS A 121 -6.30 9.30 6.40
C CYS A 121 -7.45 10.21 6.87
N ARG A 122 -7.37 11.52 6.62
CA ARG A 122 -8.45 12.47 6.96
C ARG A 122 -9.74 12.19 6.20
N MET A 123 -9.64 11.76 4.94
CA MET A 123 -10.80 11.37 4.13
C MET A 123 -11.52 10.16 4.74
N LEU A 124 -10.78 9.13 5.14
CA LEU A 124 -11.34 7.95 5.81
C LEU A 124 -11.94 8.31 7.17
N GLN A 125 -11.23 9.07 8.00
CA GLN A 125 -11.75 9.54 9.29
C GLN A 125 -13.04 10.36 9.15
N ALA A 126 -13.10 11.25 8.16
CA ALA A 126 -14.30 12.04 7.89
C ALA A 126 -15.46 11.15 7.44
N PHE A 127 -15.20 10.17 6.58
CA PHE A 127 -16.21 9.20 6.15
C PHE A 127 -16.72 8.34 7.29
N ASP A 128 -15.83 7.83 8.15
CA ASP A 128 -16.19 7.02 9.31
C ASP A 128 -17.04 7.82 10.31
N GLY A 129 -16.66 9.07 10.59
CA GLY A 129 -17.44 9.98 11.43
C GLY A 129 -18.82 10.24 10.84
N HIS A 130 -18.90 10.53 9.53
CA HIS A 130 -20.18 10.74 8.86
C HIS A 130 -21.07 9.49 8.88
N ARG A 131 -20.48 8.30 8.67
CA ARG A 131 -21.18 7.01 8.75
C ARG A 131 -21.68 6.73 10.17
N ALA A 132 -20.97 7.19 11.19
CA ALA A 132 -21.38 7.12 12.58
C ALA A 132 -22.43 8.18 12.99
N GLY A 133 -22.89 9.02 12.06
CA GLY A 133 -23.92 10.03 12.30
C GLY A 133 -23.39 11.40 12.75
N ALA A 134 -22.06 11.60 12.81
CA ALA A 134 -21.49 12.89 13.17
C ALA A 134 -21.81 13.97 12.12
N THR A 135 -22.09 15.17 12.60
CA THR A 135 -22.26 16.36 11.77
C THR A 135 -20.93 16.79 11.15
N GLN A 136 -21.00 17.54 10.05
CA GLN A 136 -19.78 18.06 9.40
C GLN A 136 -18.93 18.94 10.32
N GLN A 137 -19.55 19.62 11.29
CA GLN A 137 -18.85 20.46 12.24
C GLN A 137 -18.12 19.63 13.30
N GLU A 138 -18.76 18.60 13.85
CA GLU A 138 -18.10 17.65 14.76
C GLU A 138 -16.91 16.95 14.08
N ILE A 139 -17.09 16.57 12.81
CA ILE A 139 -16.00 16.01 12.00
C ILE A 139 -14.87 17.05 11.83
N ALA A 140 -15.18 18.32 11.56
CA ALA A 140 -14.18 19.37 11.45
C ALA A 140 -13.39 19.57 12.76
N GLN A 141 -14.06 19.54 13.91
CA GLN A 141 -13.41 19.69 15.21
C GLN A 141 -12.38 18.58 15.46
N VAL A 142 -12.66 17.35 15.04
CA VAL A 142 -11.73 16.23 15.21
C VAL A 142 -10.66 16.19 14.12
N VAL A 143 -11.06 16.23 12.84
CA VAL A 143 -10.18 15.99 11.69
C VAL A 143 -9.31 17.21 11.35
N LEU A 144 -9.86 18.41 11.52
CA LEU A 144 -9.20 19.68 11.21
C LEU A 144 -8.79 20.46 12.46
N ARG A 145 -9.16 20.00 13.66
CA ARG A 145 -8.86 20.64 14.95
C ARG A 145 -9.43 22.06 15.05
N THR A 146 -10.62 22.28 14.48
CA THR A 146 -11.32 23.56 14.58
C THR A 146 -12.04 23.70 15.92
N PRO A 147 -12.25 24.92 16.44
CA PRO A 147 -13.12 25.13 17.60
C PRO A 147 -14.59 24.82 17.26
N ALA A 148 -15.43 24.72 18.29
CA ALA A 148 -16.87 24.83 18.10
C ALA A 148 -17.20 26.25 17.64
N LEU A 149 -18.04 26.34 16.62
CA LEU A 149 -18.47 27.58 15.98
C LEU A 149 -19.98 27.67 16.14
N ASP A 150 -20.52 28.88 16.17
CA ASP A 150 -21.97 29.03 16.05
C ASP A 150 -22.47 28.71 14.64
N ARG A 151 -23.77 28.87 14.41
CA ARG A 151 -24.40 28.55 13.13
C ARG A 151 -23.86 29.42 12.00
N ASP A 152 -23.70 30.72 12.21
CA ASP A 152 -23.38 31.67 11.15
C ASP A 152 -21.89 31.62 10.83
N GLU A 153 -21.05 31.51 11.86
CA GLU A 153 -19.62 31.23 11.75
C GLU A 153 -19.37 29.92 11.00
N TRP A 154 -20.13 28.86 11.31
CA TRP A 154 -20.00 27.59 10.60
C TRP A 154 -20.39 27.69 9.12
N GLN A 155 -21.43 28.46 8.77
CA GLN A 155 -21.83 28.64 7.37
C GLN A 155 -20.78 29.39 6.56
N ALA A 156 -20.11 30.37 7.16
CA ALA A 156 -19.04 31.14 6.52
C ALA A 156 -17.66 30.43 6.56
N SER A 157 -17.51 29.36 7.34
CA SER A 157 -16.22 28.71 7.59
C SER A 157 -15.66 27.97 6.37
N SER A 158 -14.37 28.18 6.09
CA SER A 158 -13.61 27.38 5.12
C SER A 158 -13.52 25.90 5.52
N ALA A 159 -13.62 25.58 6.82
CA ALA A 159 -13.61 24.21 7.34
C ALA A 159 -14.81 23.41 6.83
N ARG A 160 -15.98 24.04 6.68
CA ARG A 160 -17.17 23.42 6.09
C ARG A 160 -16.90 22.95 4.66
N HIS A 161 -16.29 23.80 3.85
CA HIS A 161 -15.91 23.44 2.48
C HIS A 161 -14.84 22.35 2.43
N ALA A 162 -13.85 22.41 3.34
CA ALA A 162 -12.83 21.38 3.46
C ALA A 162 -13.42 20.01 3.81
N ILE A 163 -14.32 19.92 4.80
CA ILE A 163 -15.01 18.68 5.16
C ILE A 163 -15.90 18.18 4.02
N LYS A 164 -16.66 19.06 3.36
CA LYS A 164 -17.47 18.69 2.19
C LYS A 164 -16.60 18.07 1.08
N SER A 165 -15.43 18.65 0.83
CA SER A 165 -14.47 18.14 -0.15
C SER A 165 -13.87 16.80 0.27
N LEU A 166 -13.46 16.64 1.54
CA LEU A 166 -12.96 15.38 2.08
C LEU A 166 -13.99 14.26 1.97
N LEU A 167 -15.26 14.51 2.32
CA LEU A 167 -16.33 13.52 2.23
C LEU A 167 -16.63 13.12 0.79
N ARG A 168 -16.62 14.08 -0.15
CA ARG A 168 -16.78 13.82 -1.59
C ARG A 168 -15.64 12.94 -2.11
N ASP A 169 -14.39 13.31 -1.82
CA ASP A 169 -13.22 12.55 -2.25
C ASP A 169 -13.19 11.17 -1.58
N ALA A 170 -13.61 11.04 -0.32
CA ALA A 170 -13.64 9.78 0.41
C ALA A 170 -14.60 8.78 -0.23
N ARG A 171 -15.79 9.25 -0.64
CA ARG A 171 -16.76 8.43 -1.39
C ARG A 171 -16.16 7.94 -2.71
N ALA A 172 -15.49 8.81 -3.46
CA ALA A 172 -14.82 8.42 -4.71
C ALA A 172 -13.70 7.39 -4.47
N MET A 173 -12.91 7.57 -3.40
CA MET A 173 -11.88 6.61 -2.99
C MET A 173 -12.44 5.23 -2.66
N ILE A 174 -13.53 5.18 -1.88
CA ILE A 174 -14.17 3.91 -1.47
C ILE A 174 -14.85 3.22 -2.65
N ALA A 175 -15.40 3.99 -3.59
CA ALA A 175 -16.03 3.48 -4.82
C ALA A 175 -15.03 2.94 -5.87
N GLY A 176 -13.81 2.58 -5.47
CA GLY A 176 -12.77 2.01 -6.35
C GLY A 176 -11.60 2.94 -6.65
N GLY A 177 -11.68 4.22 -6.28
CA GLY A 177 -10.57 5.17 -6.45
C GLY A 177 -9.29 4.78 -5.70
N TYR A 178 -9.40 3.97 -4.65
CA TYR A 178 -8.26 3.46 -3.89
C TYR A 178 -7.22 2.70 -4.73
N ARG A 179 -7.61 2.11 -5.87
CA ARG A 179 -6.70 1.39 -6.77
C ARG A 179 -5.57 2.28 -7.29
N THR A 180 -5.80 3.59 -7.34
CA THR A 180 -4.78 4.59 -7.70
C THR A 180 -3.66 4.74 -6.66
N LEU A 181 -3.86 4.29 -5.42
CA LEU A 181 -2.83 4.27 -4.38
C LEU A 181 -1.86 3.09 -4.54
N LEU A 182 -2.25 2.05 -5.29
CA LEU A 182 -1.46 0.83 -5.47
C LEU A 182 -0.37 1.00 -6.53
N ARG A 183 -0.31 2.15 -7.19
CA ARG A 183 0.63 2.44 -8.29
C ARG A 183 1.23 3.82 -8.11
N HIS A 184 2.41 4.03 -8.68
CA HIS A 184 2.96 5.38 -8.72
C HIS A 184 2.08 6.26 -9.61
N ARG A 185 1.72 7.43 -9.10
CA ARG A 185 0.95 8.39 -9.88
C ARG A 185 1.86 9.01 -10.93
N ARG A 186 1.70 8.59 -12.18
CA ARG A 186 2.34 9.25 -13.32
C ARG A 186 1.52 10.50 -13.65
N GLN A 187 2.17 11.66 -13.61
CA GLN A 187 1.62 12.84 -14.27
C GLN A 187 1.72 12.57 -15.77
N SER A 188 0.57 12.58 -16.45
CA SER A 188 0.50 12.55 -17.92
C SER A 188 0.95 13.87 -18.50
#